data_AF-A0A3N4UUL6-F1
#
_entry.id   AF-A0A3N4UUL6-F1
#
_cell.length_a   1.000
_cell.length_b   1.000
_cell.length_c   1.000
_cell.angle_alpha   90.00
_cell.angle_beta   90.00
_cell.angle_gamma   90.00
#
_symmetry.space_group_name_H-M   'P 1'
#
loop_
_entity.id
_entity.type
_entity.pdbx_description
1 polymer ?
#
loop_
_entity_poly.entity_id
_entity_poly.type
_entity_poly.pdbx_seq_one_letter_code
_entity_poly.pdbx_strand_id
1 'polypeptide(L)'
;MVLTKRTRVLLVLGGVLTLIATGVVIGILFRPTNTPRVTASASPHESFIHLATDTMAAAGGEWTFDDKKTPFSLREARKDKPEECLSDSSAEQYSLTLYGPATNTPSETIKSMTRHWQALDYSVRTVVDTDDAIEIAAAVPGGSEIGYFASTGTTSITVQGPCVEAAPTSTTNALQEEFLENVSKSVSTAGGSWTFENKKTPFSVARARTHSAAECLSDSRMEQYDLVLYGDAPADPRAASDAMASQWSKRGFNVTTVVDNSDGIEIRADTPDGSLLDFAVSPELSSLLFQSACTRSVG
;
A
#
# COMPACT_ATOMS: atom_id res chain seq x y z
N MET A 1 65.48 -31.05 59.02
CA MET A 1 65.40 -31.27 57.57
C MET A 1 65.15 -29.91 56.92
N VAL A 2 66.16 -29.41 56.21
CA VAL A 2 66.18 -28.39 55.13
C VAL A 2 65.38 -27.08 55.39
N LEU A 3 66.04 -25.96 55.75
CA LEU A 3 66.58 -24.91 54.84
C LEU A 3 65.51 -24.29 53.93
N THR A 4 65.34 -22.97 53.73
CA THR A 4 65.93 -21.73 54.26
C THR A 4 65.24 -20.53 53.58
N LYS A 5 65.25 -19.39 54.30
CA LYS A 5 65.46 -17.98 53.85
C LYS A 5 64.71 -17.45 52.61
N ARG A 6 63.91 -16.39 52.79
CA ARG A 6 64.30 -14.94 52.73
C ARG A 6 65.02 -14.61 51.40
N THR A 7 64.63 -13.61 50.62
CA THR A 7 64.79 -12.17 50.93
C THR A 7 64.25 -11.35 49.75
N ARG A 8 63.67 -10.17 50.03
CA ARG A 8 63.27 -9.11 49.09
C ARG A 8 64.49 -8.37 48.52
N VAL A 9 64.49 -7.94 47.25
CA VAL A 9 65.04 -6.67 46.69
C VAL A 9 64.42 -6.54 45.28
N LEU A 10 63.61 -5.54 44.89
CA LEU A 10 63.85 -4.12 44.53
C LEU A 10 64.84 -3.87 43.39
N LEU A 11 64.54 -2.81 42.62
CA LEU A 11 65.42 -2.10 41.67
C LEU A 11 65.64 -2.79 40.30
N VAL A 12 65.73 -2.13 39.13
CA VAL A 12 65.59 -0.72 38.71
C VAL A 12 65.89 -0.62 37.20
N LEU A 13 65.59 0.54 36.60
CA LEU A 13 66.16 1.13 35.36
C LEU A 13 65.93 0.32 34.06
N GLY A 14 65.37 0.93 33.03
CA GLY A 14 66.12 1.80 32.11
C GLY A 14 66.68 0.91 30.99
N GLY A 15 66.62 1.20 29.70
CA GLY A 15 66.25 2.36 28.91
C GLY A 15 66.73 2.04 27.50
N VAL A 16 66.23 2.82 26.54
CA VAL A 16 66.90 3.17 25.26
C VAL A 16 66.99 2.08 24.17
N LEU A 17 66.25 2.36 23.08
CA LEU A 17 66.50 2.16 21.64
C LEU A 17 67.47 1.05 21.19
N THR A 18 67.05 0.26 20.20
CA THR A 18 67.49 0.40 18.77
C THR A 18 66.58 -0.43 17.85
N LEU A 19 66.32 0.10 16.65
CA LEU A 19 65.55 -0.43 15.52
C LEU A 19 65.90 -1.87 15.11
N ILE A 20 64.91 -2.62 14.58
CA ILE A 20 64.93 -3.25 13.24
C ILE A 20 63.48 -3.65 12.87
N ALA A 21 63.14 -3.40 11.61
CA ALA A 21 61.85 -3.60 10.99
C ALA A 21 61.44 -5.08 10.85
N THR A 22 60.17 -5.39 11.13
CA THR A 22 59.34 -6.31 10.33
C THR A 22 57.88 -6.13 10.72
N GLY A 23 57.01 -5.98 9.73
CA GLY A 23 55.66 -5.47 9.89
C GLY A 23 54.71 -6.36 10.69
N VAL A 24 53.82 -5.74 11.44
CA VAL A 24 52.50 -6.28 11.79
C VAL A 24 51.49 -5.13 11.80
N VAL A 25 50.37 -5.42 11.15
CA VAL A 25 49.16 -4.63 10.92
C VAL A 25 48.61 -3.99 12.21
N ILE A 26 48.41 -2.67 12.20
CA ILE A 26 47.39 -2.00 13.02
C ILE A 26 46.67 -1.00 12.12
N GLY A 27 45.67 -1.50 11.40
CA GLY A 27 44.62 -0.64 10.85
C GLY A 27 43.84 -0.10 12.05
N ILE A 28 43.93 1.22 12.24
CA ILE A 28 43.06 1.95 13.17
C ILE A 28 41.63 1.67 12.69
N LEU A 29 40.93 0.82 13.44
CA LEU A 29 39.49 0.63 13.33
C LEU A 29 38.84 1.97 13.67
N PHE A 30 38.62 2.79 12.64
CA PHE A 30 37.49 3.70 12.62
C PHE A 30 36.27 2.82 12.88
N ARG A 31 35.76 2.88 14.11
CA ARG A 31 34.41 2.41 14.39
C ARG A 31 33.51 3.18 13.42
N PRO A 32 32.77 2.51 12.52
CA PRO A 32 31.71 3.20 11.81
C PRO A 32 30.76 3.74 12.88
N THR A 33 30.62 5.06 12.91
CA THR A 33 29.44 5.70 13.48
C THR A 33 28.24 4.93 12.99
N ASN A 34 27.42 4.45 13.94
CA ASN A 34 26.17 3.77 13.66
C ASN A 34 25.37 4.60 12.65
N THR A 35 25.47 4.25 11.37
CA THR A 35 24.47 4.62 10.39
C THR A 35 23.17 4.09 10.97
N PRO A 36 22.11 4.91 11.12
CA PRO A 36 20.79 4.38 11.36
C PRO A 36 20.59 3.28 10.33
N ARG A 37 20.47 2.05 10.80
CA ARG A 37 20.06 0.92 9.99
C ARG A 37 18.76 1.39 9.35
N VAL A 38 18.78 1.63 8.04
CA VAL A 38 17.58 1.90 7.24
C VAL A 38 16.61 0.79 7.62
N THR A 39 15.64 1.14 8.44
CA THR A 39 14.61 0.23 8.89
C THR A 39 13.94 -0.29 7.63
N ALA A 40 13.77 -1.61 7.57
CA ALA A 40 13.22 -2.31 6.43
C ALA A 40 11.98 -1.60 5.87
N SER A 41 12.08 -1.23 4.59
CA SER A 41 10.97 -1.10 3.62
C SER A 41 9.66 -0.53 4.18
N ALA A 42 9.65 0.76 4.53
CA ALA A 42 8.39 1.49 4.46
C ALA A 42 7.91 1.44 3.00
N SER A 43 6.63 1.17 2.76
CA SER A 43 6.07 1.16 1.40
C SER A 43 6.38 2.51 0.71
N PRO A 44 6.46 2.55 -0.64
CA PRO A 44 6.66 3.81 -1.36
C PRO A 44 5.66 4.90 -0.92
N HIS A 45 4.42 4.50 -0.61
CA HIS A 45 3.37 5.38 -0.10
C HIS A 45 3.67 5.94 1.29
N GLU A 46 4.10 5.10 2.25
CA GLU A 46 4.43 5.59 3.60
C GLU A 46 5.69 6.47 3.60
N SER A 47 6.69 6.14 2.77
CA SER A 47 7.89 6.97 2.59
C SER A 47 7.53 8.36 2.02
N PHE A 48 6.62 8.38 1.05
CA PHE A 48 6.06 9.59 0.47
C PHE A 48 5.27 10.45 1.47
N ILE A 49 4.40 9.84 2.28
CA ILE A 49 3.65 10.55 3.34
C ILE A 49 4.62 11.11 4.40
N HIS A 50 5.66 10.36 4.74
CA HIS A 50 6.71 10.82 5.66
C HIS A 50 7.43 12.06 5.14
N LEU A 51 7.76 12.11 3.85
CA LEU A 51 8.40 13.26 3.22
C LEU A 51 7.52 14.53 3.28
N ALA A 52 6.21 14.39 3.00
CA ALA A 52 5.26 15.48 3.11
C ALA A 52 5.13 15.99 4.55
N THR A 53 4.96 15.07 5.50
CA THR A 53 4.76 15.41 6.93
C THR A 53 5.98 16.04 7.59
N ASP A 54 7.19 15.60 7.25
CA ASP A 54 8.43 16.23 7.73
C ASP A 54 8.54 17.67 7.23
N THR A 55 8.26 17.91 5.94
CA THR A 55 8.32 19.25 5.36
C THR A 55 7.25 20.17 5.94
N MET A 56 6.03 19.68 6.16
CA MET A 56 4.98 20.41 6.86
C MET A 56 5.40 20.79 8.28
N ALA A 57 6.01 19.86 9.02
CA ALA A 57 6.48 20.11 10.39
C ALA A 57 7.58 21.16 10.42
N ALA A 58 8.51 21.13 9.46
CA ALA A 58 9.57 22.14 9.34
C ALA A 58 9.05 23.52 8.93
N ALA A 59 8.05 23.58 8.07
CA ALA A 59 7.42 24.84 7.65
C ALA A 59 6.49 25.42 8.73
N GLY A 60 5.86 24.55 9.53
CA GLY A 60 4.84 24.91 10.52
C GLY A 60 3.52 25.33 9.89
N GLY A 61 2.53 25.60 10.76
CA GLY A 61 1.20 26.04 10.35
C GLY A 61 0.22 24.91 10.01
N GLU A 62 -0.99 25.31 9.65
CA GLU A 62 -2.07 24.41 9.23
C GLU A 62 -2.05 24.22 7.71
N TRP A 63 -2.22 22.99 7.25
CA TRP A 63 -2.12 22.64 5.84
C TRP A 63 -3.43 22.01 5.36
N THR A 64 -3.77 22.27 4.10
CA THR A 64 -4.92 21.66 3.40
C THR A 64 -4.47 20.95 2.14
N PHE A 65 -5.24 19.97 1.68
CA PHE A 65 -5.07 19.35 0.36
C PHE A 65 -5.31 20.35 -0.79
N ASP A 66 -5.12 19.90 -2.03
CA ASP A 66 -5.23 20.73 -3.24
C ASP A 66 -6.60 21.43 -3.40
N ASP A 67 -7.65 20.86 -2.80
CA ASP A 67 -8.98 21.48 -2.75
C ASP A 67 -9.07 22.75 -1.89
N LYS A 68 -8.01 23.08 -1.14
CA LYS A 68 -7.87 24.21 -0.21
C LYS A 68 -8.93 24.25 0.90
N LYS A 69 -9.58 23.13 1.15
CA LYS A 69 -10.72 23.01 2.07
C LYS A 69 -10.53 21.89 3.07
N THR A 70 -10.05 20.73 2.62
CA THR A 70 -9.85 19.56 3.44
C THR A 70 -8.56 19.72 4.24
N PRO A 71 -8.62 19.78 5.58
CA PRO A 71 -7.40 19.82 6.40
C PRO A 71 -6.57 18.56 6.21
N PHE A 72 -5.25 18.72 6.20
CA PHE A 72 -4.35 17.59 6.11
C PHE A 72 -4.54 16.64 7.30
N SER A 73 -4.60 15.35 7.02
CA SER A 73 -4.44 14.32 8.03
C SER A 73 -3.83 13.07 7.40
N LEU A 74 -3.08 12.29 8.19
CA LEU A 74 -2.54 11.01 7.75
C LEU A 74 -3.64 10.07 7.23
N ARG A 75 -4.83 10.13 7.81
CA ARG A 75 -5.97 9.29 7.40
C ARG A 75 -6.44 9.64 5.98
N GLU A 76 -6.50 10.92 5.64
CA GLU A 76 -6.90 11.36 4.31
C GLU A 76 -5.76 11.15 3.30
N ALA A 77 -4.50 11.45 3.66
CA ALA A 77 -3.34 11.25 2.79
C ALA A 77 -3.13 9.77 2.40
N ARG A 78 -3.48 8.84 3.30
CA ARG A 78 -3.45 7.40 3.02
C ARG A 78 -4.52 6.93 2.03
N LYS A 79 -5.45 7.77 1.60
CA LYS A 79 -6.42 7.45 0.55
C LYS A 79 -5.91 7.79 -0.85
N ASP A 80 -4.81 8.52 -0.97
CA ASP A 80 -4.22 8.83 -2.27
C ASP A 80 -3.89 7.53 -2.99
N LYS A 81 -4.17 7.56 -4.29
CA LYS A 81 -3.81 6.49 -5.22
C LYS A 81 -2.59 6.92 -6.00
N PRO A 82 -1.73 5.98 -6.40
CA PRO A 82 -0.66 6.33 -7.29
C PRO A 82 -1.22 6.71 -8.66
N GLU A 83 -0.47 7.56 -9.36
CA GLU A 83 -0.75 8.04 -10.70
C GLU A 83 0.34 7.52 -11.66
N GLU A 84 0.00 7.37 -12.94
CA GLU A 84 0.97 6.98 -13.95
C GLU A 84 2.13 7.98 -14.05
N CYS A 85 3.34 7.47 -14.18
CA CYS A 85 4.51 8.30 -14.41
C CYS A 85 4.50 8.91 -15.82
N LEU A 86 4.72 10.21 -15.93
CA LEU A 86 4.78 10.91 -17.22
C LEU A 86 5.90 10.38 -18.13
N SER A 87 6.99 9.88 -17.54
CA SER A 87 8.14 9.33 -18.28
C SER A 87 7.98 7.87 -18.69
N ASP A 88 7.08 7.13 -18.03
CA ASP A 88 6.92 5.69 -18.21
C ASP A 88 5.52 5.25 -17.76
N SER A 89 4.65 4.89 -18.72
CA SER A 89 3.28 4.45 -18.44
C SER A 89 3.19 3.05 -17.80
N SER A 90 4.32 2.35 -17.63
CA SER A 90 4.41 1.10 -16.86
C SER A 90 4.84 1.32 -15.41
N ALA A 91 5.12 2.58 -15.04
CA ALA A 91 5.49 2.98 -13.70
C ALA A 91 4.41 3.87 -13.06
N GLU A 92 4.36 3.83 -11.75
CA GLU A 92 3.42 4.56 -10.92
C GLU A 92 4.18 5.40 -9.89
N GLN A 93 3.60 6.53 -9.50
CA GLN A 93 4.14 7.41 -8.47
C GLN A 93 3.00 8.01 -7.63
N TYR A 94 3.28 8.35 -6.38
CA TYR A 94 2.36 9.15 -5.59
C TYR A 94 2.69 10.63 -5.77
N SER A 95 1.66 11.47 -5.85
CA SER A 95 1.77 12.92 -5.96
C SER A 95 0.83 13.58 -4.97
N LEU A 96 1.31 14.60 -4.26
CA LEU A 96 0.50 15.36 -3.31
C LEU A 96 0.86 16.83 -3.39
N THR A 97 -0.18 17.67 -3.43
CA THR A 97 -0.05 19.12 -3.30
C THR A 97 -0.77 19.59 -2.05
N LEU A 98 -0.07 20.36 -1.21
CA LEU A 98 -0.59 20.93 0.02
C LEU A 98 -0.46 22.45 -0.03
N TYR A 99 -1.46 23.14 0.54
CA TYR A 99 -1.45 24.59 0.71
C TYR A 99 -1.40 24.94 2.19
N GLY A 100 -0.51 25.86 2.53
CA GLY A 100 -0.29 26.33 3.89
C GLY A 100 -0.48 27.84 4.00
N PRO A 101 -0.30 28.40 5.21
CA PRO A 101 -0.46 29.82 5.45
C PRO A 101 0.57 30.63 4.65
N ALA A 102 0.18 31.83 4.24
CA ALA A 102 1.10 32.80 3.62
C ALA A 102 2.22 33.22 4.59
N THR A 103 3.34 33.70 4.05
CA THR A 103 4.45 34.26 4.82
C THR A 103 4.76 35.68 4.37
N ASN A 104 5.01 36.58 5.32
CA ASN A 104 5.45 37.95 5.02
C ASN A 104 6.96 38.03 4.76
N THR A 105 7.70 36.92 4.93
CA THR A 105 9.15 36.86 4.70
C THR A 105 9.54 35.65 3.83
N PRO A 106 9.07 35.56 2.56
CA PRO A 106 9.34 34.41 1.68
C PRO A 106 10.82 34.02 1.62
N SER A 107 11.74 34.99 1.52
CA SER A 107 13.18 34.74 1.45
C SER A 107 13.75 34.10 2.73
N GLU A 108 13.23 34.45 3.91
CA GLU A 108 13.67 33.85 5.17
C GLU A 108 13.11 32.44 5.34
N THR A 109 11.83 32.26 5.00
CA THR A 109 11.17 30.94 5.00
C THR A 109 11.91 29.97 4.09
N ILE A 110 12.26 30.37 2.86
CA ILE A 110 13.01 29.53 1.91
C ILE A 110 14.41 29.22 2.44
N LYS A 111 15.15 30.21 2.97
CA LYS A 111 16.46 29.94 3.60
C LYS A 111 16.38 28.97 4.77
N SER A 112 15.27 28.95 5.50
CA SER A 112 15.02 27.95 6.55
C SER A 112 14.80 26.57 5.95
N MET A 113 13.91 26.45 4.96
CA MET A 113 13.60 25.18 4.32
C MET A 113 14.81 24.59 3.58
N THR A 114 15.59 25.40 2.86
CA THR A 114 16.83 24.97 2.21
C THR A 114 17.80 24.37 3.22
N ARG A 115 17.99 25.00 4.39
CA ARG A 115 18.88 24.45 5.44
C ARG A 115 18.34 23.15 6.02
N HIS A 116 17.02 23.06 6.22
CA HIS A 116 16.37 21.83 6.69
C HIS A 116 16.63 20.67 5.73
N TRP A 117 16.32 20.84 4.44
CA TRP A 117 16.53 19.80 3.43
C TRP A 117 17.99 19.47 3.19
N GLN A 118 18.90 20.44 3.22
CA GLN A 118 20.34 20.17 3.13
C GLN A 118 20.87 19.37 4.32
N ALA A 119 20.31 19.54 5.51
CA ALA A 119 20.65 18.73 6.68
C ALA A 119 20.16 17.27 6.57
N LEU A 120 19.25 16.99 5.65
CA LEU A 120 18.75 15.64 5.30
C LEU A 120 19.44 15.06 4.05
N ASP A 121 20.55 15.68 3.60
CA ASP A 121 21.29 15.32 2.39
C ASP A 121 20.49 15.45 1.08
N TYR A 122 19.46 16.30 1.04
CA TYR A 122 18.70 16.56 -0.18
C TYR A 122 19.45 17.53 -1.09
N SER A 123 19.34 17.32 -2.41
CA SER A 123 19.93 18.21 -3.41
C SER A 123 18.96 19.32 -3.79
N VAL A 124 19.07 20.48 -3.14
CA VAL A 124 18.16 21.63 -3.31
C VAL A 124 18.58 22.54 -4.48
N ARG A 125 17.62 22.97 -5.28
CA ARG A 125 17.75 23.96 -6.37
C ARG A 125 16.63 25.00 -6.29
N THR A 126 16.92 26.22 -6.74
CA THR A 126 15.88 27.24 -6.93
C THR A 126 15.16 27.02 -8.25
N VAL A 127 13.83 27.10 -8.24
CA VAL A 127 12.97 26.99 -9.42
C VAL A 127 12.49 28.37 -9.87
N VAL A 128 12.00 29.15 -8.92
CA VAL A 128 11.49 30.52 -9.12
C VAL A 128 12.09 31.43 -8.06
N ASP A 129 12.54 32.61 -8.46
CA ASP A 129 13.05 33.64 -7.54
C ASP A 129 12.57 35.01 -8.04
N THR A 130 11.55 35.52 -7.37
CA THR A 130 10.97 36.85 -7.61
C THR A 130 10.84 37.60 -6.29
N ASP A 131 10.64 38.91 -6.35
CA ASP A 131 10.54 39.75 -5.16
C ASP A 131 9.42 39.31 -4.19
N ASP A 132 8.33 38.74 -4.72
CA ASP A 132 7.13 38.38 -3.95
C ASP A 132 6.92 36.87 -3.75
N ALA A 133 7.66 36.03 -4.49
CA ALA A 133 7.48 34.60 -4.50
C ALA A 133 8.77 33.86 -4.85
N ILE A 134 9.08 32.82 -4.07
CA ILE A 134 10.26 32.00 -4.26
C ILE A 134 9.84 30.53 -4.17
N GLU A 135 10.36 29.74 -5.10
CA GLU A 135 10.15 28.29 -5.15
C GLU A 135 11.50 27.58 -5.18
N ILE A 136 11.63 26.58 -4.32
CA ILE A 136 12.75 25.64 -4.33
C ILE A 136 12.22 24.23 -4.58
N ALA A 137 13.04 23.41 -5.23
CA ALA A 137 12.80 21.98 -5.37
C ALA A 137 14.02 21.22 -4.85
N ALA A 138 13.83 20.00 -4.39
CA ALA A 138 14.90 19.15 -3.91
C ALA A 138 14.73 17.71 -4.40
N ALA A 139 15.84 17.14 -4.89
CA ALA A 139 15.92 15.71 -5.14
C ALA A 139 16.24 14.99 -3.83
N VAL A 140 15.40 14.01 -3.48
CA VAL A 140 15.47 13.22 -2.25
C VAL A 140 16.18 11.89 -2.53
N PRO A 141 17.09 11.44 -1.65
CA PRO A 141 17.66 10.10 -1.75
C PRO A 141 16.56 9.03 -1.86
N GLY A 142 16.61 8.21 -2.91
CA GLY A 142 15.54 7.25 -3.24
C GLY A 142 14.65 7.68 -4.41
N GLY A 143 14.87 8.86 -4.98
CA GLY A 143 14.30 9.25 -6.28
C GLY A 143 13.02 10.09 -6.22
N SER A 144 12.56 10.48 -5.02
CA SER A 144 11.46 11.44 -4.87
C SER A 144 11.93 12.87 -5.18
N GLU A 145 10.98 13.72 -5.56
CA GLU A 145 11.17 15.17 -5.67
C GLU A 145 10.20 15.88 -4.72
N ILE A 146 10.66 16.96 -4.10
CA ILE A 146 9.83 17.81 -3.27
C ILE A 146 10.02 19.28 -3.64
N GLY A 147 8.92 19.99 -3.82
CA GLY A 147 8.88 21.43 -4.04
C GLY A 147 8.32 22.16 -2.81
N TYR A 148 8.85 23.34 -2.56
CA TYR A 148 8.35 24.27 -1.55
C TYR A 148 8.28 25.67 -2.14
N PHE A 149 7.07 26.22 -2.17
CA PHE A 149 6.76 27.54 -2.66
C PHE A 149 6.36 28.43 -1.48
N ALA A 150 6.94 29.63 -1.42
CA ALA A 150 6.61 30.63 -0.43
C ALA A 150 6.32 31.97 -1.08
N SER A 151 5.21 32.59 -0.67
CA SER A 151 4.80 33.93 -1.08
C SER A 151 4.02 34.64 0.02
N THR A 152 3.74 35.92 -0.18
CA THR A 152 2.86 36.73 0.68
C THR A 152 1.39 36.37 0.56
N GLY A 153 1.00 35.57 -0.44
CA GLY A 153 -0.39 35.12 -0.64
C GLY A 153 -0.66 33.69 -0.18
N THR A 154 0.32 32.79 -0.27
CA THR A 154 0.20 31.39 0.11
C THR A 154 1.60 30.76 0.26
N THR A 155 1.66 29.65 0.99
CA THR A 155 2.72 28.65 0.81
C THR A 155 2.15 27.40 0.19
N SER A 156 2.97 26.61 -0.48
CA SER A 156 2.59 25.26 -0.90
C SER A 156 3.76 24.29 -0.84
N ILE A 157 3.43 23.03 -0.63
CA ILE A 157 4.34 21.89 -0.72
C ILE A 157 3.84 21.02 -1.86
N THR A 158 4.74 20.63 -2.77
CA THR A 158 4.47 19.61 -3.77
C THR A 158 5.39 18.43 -3.50
N VAL A 159 4.86 17.23 -3.38
CA VAL A 159 5.65 16.01 -3.17
C VAL A 159 5.36 15.07 -4.32
N GLN A 160 6.41 14.53 -4.92
CA GLN A 160 6.34 13.48 -5.92
C GLN A 160 7.22 12.32 -5.47
N GLY A 161 6.61 11.16 -5.27
CA GLY A 161 7.34 9.92 -5.01
C GLY A 161 8.23 9.52 -6.19
N PRO A 162 9.13 8.54 -6.00
CA PRO A 162 9.86 8.00 -7.14
C PRO A 162 8.90 7.27 -8.07
N CYS A 163 9.16 7.31 -9.37
CA CYS A 163 8.57 6.37 -10.30
C CYS A 163 9.06 4.97 -9.96
N VAL A 164 8.15 4.14 -9.47
CA VAL A 164 8.39 2.73 -9.24
C VAL A 164 7.63 1.95 -10.30
N GLU A 165 8.22 0.87 -10.80
CA GLU A 165 7.50 -0.06 -11.68
C GLU A 165 6.15 -0.35 -11.02
N ALA A 166 5.07 -0.11 -11.76
CA ALA A 166 3.74 -0.31 -11.23
C ALA A 166 3.73 -1.73 -10.68
N ALA A 167 3.35 -1.89 -9.41
CA ALA A 167 3.09 -3.23 -8.91
C ALA A 167 2.12 -3.83 -9.94
N PRO A 168 2.45 -4.97 -10.60
CA PRO A 168 1.66 -5.47 -11.70
C PRO A 168 0.23 -5.49 -11.20
N THR A 169 -0.66 -4.65 -11.78
CA THR A 169 -2.02 -4.36 -11.29
C THR A 169 -2.49 -5.59 -10.58
N SER A 170 -2.54 -5.56 -9.23
CA SER A 170 -2.53 -6.79 -8.44
C SER A 170 -3.53 -7.72 -9.09
N THR A 171 -3.10 -8.92 -9.46
CA THR A 171 -3.99 -9.88 -10.12
C THR A 171 -5.29 -9.98 -9.31
N THR A 172 -5.20 -9.77 -7.99
CA THR A 172 -6.26 -9.51 -7.02
C THR A 172 -7.31 -8.45 -7.40
N ASN A 173 -6.98 -7.23 -7.84
CA ASN A 173 -8.00 -6.21 -8.18
C ASN A 173 -8.74 -6.55 -9.49
N ALA A 174 -8.02 -7.04 -10.50
CA ALA A 174 -8.65 -7.47 -11.75
C ALA A 174 -9.53 -8.72 -11.53
N LEU A 175 -9.04 -9.68 -10.75
CA LEU A 175 -9.81 -10.87 -10.36
C LEU A 175 -11.00 -10.51 -9.46
N GLN A 176 -10.86 -9.54 -8.56
CA GLN A 176 -11.96 -9.07 -7.73
C GLN A 176 -13.04 -8.39 -8.59
N GLU A 177 -12.65 -7.56 -9.57
CA GLU A 177 -13.63 -6.94 -10.47
C GLU A 177 -14.30 -7.96 -11.40
N GLU A 178 -13.56 -8.93 -11.94
CA GLU A 178 -14.14 -10.04 -12.73
C GLU A 178 -15.07 -10.90 -11.87
N PHE A 179 -14.68 -11.21 -10.64
CA PHE A 179 -15.50 -11.91 -9.65
C PHE A 179 -16.80 -11.15 -9.38
N LEU A 180 -16.73 -9.84 -9.11
CA LEU A 180 -17.91 -9.03 -8.84
C LEU A 180 -18.79 -8.84 -10.07
N GLU A 181 -18.22 -8.84 -11.27
CA GLU A 181 -18.97 -8.87 -12.52
C GLU A 181 -19.73 -10.21 -12.68
N ASN A 182 -19.10 -11.33 -12.31
CA ASN A 182 -19.75 -12.64 -12.25
C ASN A 182 -20.94 -12.63 -11.29
N VAL A 183 -20.74 -12.14 -10.06
CA VAL A 183 -21.80 -12.00 -9.06
C VAL A 183 -22.95 -11.14 -9.59
N SER A 184 -22.65 -9.95 -10.09
CA SER A 184 -23.65 -8.98 -10.54
C SER A 184 -24.53 -9.54 -11.66
N LYS A 185 -23.91 -10.20 -12.65
CA LYS A 185 -24.64 -10.84 -13.76
C LYS A 185 -25.50 -12.01 -13.29
N SER A 186 -25.02 -12.84 -12.36
CA SER A 186 -25.81 -13.94 -11.78
C SER A 186 -27.01 -13.42 -11.00
N VAL A 187 -26.81 -12.43 -10.12
CA VAL A 187 -27.90 -11.76 -9.38
C VAL A 187 -28.95 -11.18 -10.34
N SER A 188 -28.50 -10.50 -11.40
CA SER A 188 -29.41 -9.97 -12.42
C SER A 188 -30.15 -11.07 -13.19
N THR A 189 -29.54 -12.24 -13.37
CA THR A 189 -30.14 -13.38 -14.10
C THR A 189 -31.21 -14.06 -13.27
N ALA A 190 -30.94 -14.26 -11.97
CA ALA A 190 -31.91 -14.83 -11.05
C ALA A 190 -33.09 -13.88 -10.79
N GLY A 191 -32.87 -12.57 -10.90
CA GLY A 191 -33.88 -11.54 -10.65
C GLY A 191 -34.23 -11.42 -9.17
N GLY A 192 -35.16 -10.52 -8.85
CA GLY A 192 -35.60 -10.29 -7.47
C GLY A 192 -34.63 -9.48 -6.62
N SER A 193 -34.92 -9.41 -5.32
CA SER A 193 -34.09 -8.70 -4.35
C SER A 193 -33.11 -9.66 -3.69
N TRP A 194 -31.86 -9.23 -3.55
CA TRP A 194 -30.79 -10.03 -2.96
C TRP A 194 -30.18 -9.34 -1.75
N THR A 195 -29.84 -10.12 -0.74
CA THR A 195 -29.20 -9.66 0.49
C THR A 195 -27.94 -10.45 0.78
N PHE A 196 -26.97 -9.83 1.47
CA PHE A 196 -25.81 -10.55 2.02
C PHE A 196 -26.25 -11.57 3.09
N GLU A 197 -25.31 -12.42 3.53
CA GLU A 197 -25.55 -13.49 4.51
C GLU A 197 -26.35 -13.07 5.76
N ASN A 198 -26.22 -11.82 6.20
CA ASN A 198 -26.97 -11.27 7.33
C ASN A 198 -28.49 -11.09 7.07
N LYS A 199 -28.98 -11.39 5.87
CA LYS A 199 -30.38 -11.32 5.41
C LYS A 199 -31.06 -9.95 5.58
N LYS A 200 -30.28 -8.90 5.82
CA LYS A 200 -30.75 -7.53 6.10
C LYS A 200 -30.18 -6.51 5.14
N THR A 201 -28.95 -6.73 4.71
CA THR A 201 -28.21 -5.79 3.89
C THR A 201 -28.48 -6.06 2.42
N PRO A 202 -29.08 -5.13 1.66
CA PRO A 202 -29.25 -5.31 0.22
C PRO A 202 -27.90 -5.44 -0.49
N PHE A 203 -27.83 -6.34 -1.46
CA PHE A 203 -26.66 -6.51 -2.31
C PHE A 203 -26.43 -5.26 -3.17
N SER A 204 -25.17 -4.85 -3.28
CA SER A 204 -24.69 -3.95 -4.32
C SER A 204 -23.22 -4.23 -4.59
N VAL A 205 -22.78 -4.04 -5.84
CA VAL A 205 -21.36 -4.19 -6.20
C VAL A 205 -20.49 -3.28 -5.36
N ALA A 206 -20.91 -2.04 -5.12
CA ALA A 206 -20.17 -1.08 -4.29
C ALA A 206 -19.92 -1.58 -2.86
N ARG A 207 -20.86 -2.34 -2.28
CA ARG A 207 -20.73 -2.90 -0.93
C ARG A 207 -20.01 -4.25 -0.91
N ALA A 208 -20.13 -5.02 -1.98
CA ALA A 208 -19.35 -6.24 -2.16
C ALA A 208 -17.86 -5.94 -2.35
N ARG A 209 -17.50 -4.81 -3.00
CA ARG A 209 -16.11 -4.31 -3.08
C ARG A 209 -15.46 -4.08 -1.73
N THR A 210 -16.24 -3.75 -0.69
CA THR A 210 -15.70 -3.52 0.66
C THR A 210 -15.60 -4.81 1.48
N HIS A 211 -15.99 -5.98 0.95
CA HIS A 211 -15.71 -7.24 1.61
C HIS A 211 -14.22 -7.55 1.49
N SER A 212 -13.60 -7.77 2.63
CA SER A 212 -12.22 -8.24 2.71
C SER A 212 -12.13 -9.66 2.20
N ALA A 213 -11.03 -9.99 1.52
CA ALA A 213 -10.69 -11.37 1.24
C ALA A 213 -10.43 -12.12 2.57
N ALA A 214 -10.77 -13.39 2.61
CA ALA A 214 -10.43 -14.31 3.67
C ALA A 214 -9.11 -15.02 3.34
N GLU A 215 -8.37 -15.42 4.37
CA GLU A 215 -7.19 -16.27 4.19
C GLU A 215 -7.60 -17.67 3.70
N CYS A 216 -6.88 -18.19 2.71
CA CYS A 216 -7.07 -19.54 2.25
C CYS A 216 -6.64 -20.57 3.30
N LEU A 217 -7.46 -21.61 3.50
CA LEU A 217 -7.17 -22.69 4.46
C LEU A 217 -5.86 -23.44 4.16
N SER A 218 -5.41 -23.42 2.90
CA SER A 218 -4.22 -24.14 2.44
C SER A 218 -2.91 -23.37 2.63
N ASP A 219 -2.94 -22.02 2.66
CA ASP A 219 -1.78 -21.15 2.85
C ASP A 219 -2.27 -19.76 3.29
N SER A 220 -1.87 -19.31 4.49
CA SER A 220 -2.25 -18.00 5.03
C SER A 220 -1.65 -16.80 4.26
N ARG A 221 -0.78 -17.06 3.28
CA ARG A 221 -0.27 -16.04 2.36
C ARG A 221 -1.15 -15.91 1.12
N MET A 222 -2.16 -16.75 0.98
CA MET A 222 -3.15 -16.70 -0.09
C MET A 222 -4.48 -16.17 0.44
N GLU A 223 -5.16 -15.43 -0.41
CA GLU A 223 -6.43 -14.78 -0.15
C GLU A 223 -7.49 -15.28 -1.14
N GLN A 224 -8.73 -15.31 -0.67
CA GLN A 224 -9.91 -15.74 -1.40
C GLN A 224 -11.09 -14.83 -1.07
N TYR A 225 -11.90 -14.51 -2.07
CA TYR A 225 -13.13 -13.76 -1.91
C TYR A 225 -14.30 -14.73 -1.84
N ASP A 226 -15.00 -14.70 -0.70
CA ASP A 226 -16.22 -15.44 -0.50
C ASP A 226 -17.41 -14.49 -0.40
N LEU A 227 -18.49 -14.83 -1.08
CA LEU A 227 -19.73 -14.09 -1.03
C LEU A 227 -20.92 -15.02 -1.01
N VAL A 228 -21.74 -14.88 0.03
CA VAL A 228 -23.02 -15.59 0.18
C VAL A 228 -24.16 -14.59 0.07
N LEU A 229 -25.07 -14.84 -0.87
CA LEU A 229 -26.24 -14.01 -1.10
C LEU A 229 -27.51 -14.86 -0.97
N TYR A 230 -28.55 -14.25 -0.41
CA TYR A 230 -29.90 -14.82 -0.30
C TYR A 230 -30.90 -13.95 -1.05
N GLY A 231 -31.72 -14.60 -1.87
CA GLY A 231 -32.81 -13.98 -2.62
C GLY A 231 -34.15 -14.65 -2.33
N ASP A 232 -35.21 -13.99 -2.76
CA ASP A 232 -36.57 -14.53 -2.66
C ASP A 232 -36.72 -15.82 -3.49
N ALA A 233 -37.72 -16.64 -3.15
CA ALA A 233 -38.11 -17.77 -3.97
C ALA A 233 -38.61 -17.29 -5.34
N PRO A 234 -38.11 -17.85 -6.45
CA PRO A 234 -38.69 -17.55 -7.75
C PRO A 234 -40.03 -18.27 -7.88
N ALA A 235 -40.87 -17.76 -8.78
CA ALA A 235 -42.15 -18.40 -9.09
C ALA A 235 -41.98 -19.79 -9.70
N ASP A 236 -40.86 -20.02 -10.40
CA ASP A 236 -40.49 -21.30 -11.02
C ASP A 236 -39.00 -21.58 -10.76
N PRO A 237 -38.67 -22.43 -9.76
CA PRO A 237 -37.30 -22.81 -9.44
C PRO A 237 -36.55 -23.47 -10.61
N ARG A 238 -37.24 -24.28 -11.42
CA ARG A 238 -36.64 -24.98 -12.56
C ARG A 238 -36.23 -24.00 -13.64
N ALA A 239 -37.13 -23.08 -13.99
CA ALA A 239 -36.83 -22.03 -14.97
C ALA A 239 -35.69 -21.11 -14.51
N ALA A 240 -35.64 -20.77 -13.21
CA ALA A 240 -34.56 -19.97 -12.64
C ALA A 240 -33.21 -20.70 -12.71
N SER A 241 -33.18 -21.99 -12.36
CA SER A 241 -31.97 -22.83 -12.48
C SER A 241 -31.50 -22.94 -13.93
N ASP A 242 -32.40 -23.18 -14.87
CA ASP A 242 -32.06 -23.33 -16.29
C ASP A 242 -31.54 -22.02 -16.89
N ALA A 243 -32.10 -20.88 -16.48
CA ALA A 243 -31.62 -19.57 -16.88
C ALA A 243 -30.19 -19.30 -16.36
N MET A 244 -29.92 -19.64 -15.10
CA MET A 244 -28.59 -19.51 -14.50
C MET A 244 -27.58 -20.43 -15.19
N ALA A 245 -27.92 -21.70 -15.37
CA ALA A 245 -27.07 -22.67 -16.08
C ALA A 245 -26.73 -22.20 -17.49
N SER A 246 -27.73 -21.71 -18.25
CA SER A 246 -27.52 -21.16 -19.60
C SER A 246 -26.59 -19.95 -19.59
N GLN A 247 -26.74 -19.05 -18.61
CA GLN A 247 -25.90 -17.87 -18.48
C GLN A 247 -24.45 -18.24 -18.18
N TRP A 248 -24.20 -19.16 -17.24
CA TRP A 248 -22.85 -19.63 -16.91
C TRP A 248 -22.20 -20.40 -18.08
N SER A 249 -22.93 -21.28 -18.75
CA SER A 249 -22.39 -21.99 -19.92
C SER A 249 -22.01 -21.04 -21.07
N LYS A 250 -22.78 -19.97 -21.32
CA LYS A 250 -22.42 -18.94 -22.32
C LYS A 250 -21.12 -18.23 -22.02
N ARG A 251 -20.68 -18.23 -20.76
CA ARG A 251 -19.41 -17.64 -20.31
C ARG A 251 -18.26 -18.64 -20.33
N GLY A 252 -18.50 -19.86 -20.79
CA GLY A 252 -17.51 -20.93 -20.83
C GLY A 252 -17.27 -21.61 -19.48
N PHE A 253 -18.18 -21.44 -18.52
CA PHE A 253 -18.07 -22.12 -17.22
C PHE A 253 -18.52 -23.57 -17.37
N ASN A 254 -17.89 -24.47 -16.61
CA ASN A 254 -18.28 -25.88 -16.56
C ASN A 254 -19.42 -26.05 -15.54
N VAL A 255 -20.66 -26.17 -16.03
CA VAL A 255 -21.86 -26.25 -15.18
C VAL A 255 -22.24 -27.70 -14.92
N THR A 256 -22.50 -28.03 -13.66
CA THR A 256 -22.96 -29.35 -13.20
C THR A 256 -24.19 -29.20 -12.33
N THR A 257 -25.12 -30.14 -12.41
CA THR A 257 -26.26 -30.23 -11.50
C THR A 257 -25.87 -31.12 -10.32
N VAL A 258 -25.91 -30.56 -9.11
CA VAL A 258 -25.54 -31.23 -7.87
C VAL A 258 -26.77 -31.87 -7.22
N VAL A 259 -27.89 -31.15 -7.23
CA VAL A 259 -29.18 -31.60 -6.69
C VAL A 259 -30.29 -31.26 -7.67
N ASP A 260 -31.21 -32.19 -7.89
CA ASP A 260 -32.43 -32.00 -8.68
C ASP A 260 -33.53 -32.90 -8.12
N ASN A 261 -34.34 -32.37 -7.21
CA ASN A 261 -35.43 -33.11 -6.58
C ASN A 261 -36.60 -32.16 -6.21
N SER A 262 -37.60 -32.68 -5.49
CA SER A 262 -38.78 -31.91 -5.09
C SER A 262 -38.48 -30.76 -4.13
N ASP A 263 -37.36 -30.83 -3.40
CA ASP A 263 -37.03 -29.91 -2.32
C ASP A 263 -36.20 -28.73 -2.84
N GLY A 264 -35.60 -28.88 -4.02
CA GLY A 264 -34.87 -27.81 -4.70
C GLY A 264 -33.95 -28.32 -5.80
N ILE A 265 -33.32 -27.35 -6.47
CA ILE A 265 -32.31 -27.58 -7.50
C ILE A 265 -31.05 -26.83 -7.10
N GLU A 266 -29.91 -27.50 -7.17
CA GLU A 266 -28.59 -26.94 -6.93
C GLU A 266 -27.73 -27.18 -8.16
N ILE A 267 -27.16 -26.11 -8.70
CA ILE A 267 -26.19 -26.17 -9.79
C ILE A 267 -24.90 -25.52 -9.36
N ARG A 268 -23.78 -26.09 -9.80
CA ARG A 268 -22.44 -25.60 -9.55
C ARG A 268 -21.74 -25.29 -10.86
N ALA A 269 -20.96 -24.23 -10.88
CA ALA A 269 -20.10 -23.89 -12.01
C ALA A 269 -18.65 -23.70 -11.57
N ASP A 270 -17.74 -24.40 -12.24
CA ASP A 270 -16.30 -24.14 -12.18
C ASP A 270 -15.94 -23.14 -13.28
N THR A 271 -15.26 -22.06 -12.91
CA THR A 271 -14.81 -21.04 -13.86
C THR A 271 -13.38 -21.32 -14.34
N PRO A 272 -12.96 -20.77 -15.50
CA PRO A 272 -11.60 -20.98 -16.01
C PRO A 272 -10.48 -20.48 -15.10
N ASP A 273 -10.74 -19.46 -14.28
CA ASP A 273 -9.83 -18.92 -13.27
C ASP A 273 -9.78 -19.76 -11.99
N GLY A 274 -10.57 -20.84 -11.90
CA GLY A 274 -10.60 -21.75 -10.75
C GLY A 274 -11.52 -21.29 -9.61
N SER A 275 -12.38 -20.29 -9.86
CA SER A 275 -13.44 -19.89 -8.95
C SER A 275 -14.62 -20.87 -9.01
N LEU A 276 -15.36 -20.95 -7.91
CA LEU A 276 -16.54 -21.81 -7.76
C LEU A 276 -17.77 -20.95 -7.53
N LEU A 277 -18.81 -21.24 -8.30
CA LEU A 277 -20.13 -20.64 -8.16
C LEU A 277 -21.15 -21.72 -7.84
N ASP A 278 -22.02 -21.46 -6.89
CA ASP A 278 -23.10 -22.35 -6.51
C ASP A 278 -24.42 -21.58 -6.50
N PHE A 279 -25.45 -22.13 -7.14
CA PHE A 279 -26.79 -21.58 -7.15
C PHE A 279 -27.77 -22.65 -6.71
N ALA A 280 -28.38 -22.43 -5.55
CA ALA A 280 -29.44 -23.26 -5.02
C ALA A 280 -30.76 -22.50 -5.05
N VAL A 281 -31.81 -23.19 -5.47
CA VAL A 281 -33.13 -22.60 -5.64
C VAL A 281 -34.22 -23.59 -5.25
N SER A 282 -35.19 -23.12 -4.48
CA SER A 282 -36.36 -23.88 -4.05
C SER A 282 -37.62 -23.02 -4.09
N PRO A 283 -38.81 -23.61 -3.85
CA PRO A 283 -40.03 -22.84 -3.68
C PRO A 283 -40.02 -21.87 -2.49
N GLU A 284 -39.04 -21.97 -1.58
CA GLU A 284 -38.98 -21.17 -0.35
C GLU A 284 -37.88 -20.09 -0.38
N LEU A 285 -36.79 -20.31 -1.11
CA LEU A 285 -35.69 -19.35 -1.18
C LEU A 285 -34.77 -19.58 -2.39
N SER A 286 -33.94 -18.58 -2.66
CA SER A 286 -32.77 -18.70 -3.52
C SER A 286 -31.50 -18.37 -2.73
N SER A 287 -30.39 -19.04 -3.06
CA SER A 287 -29.07 -18.65 -2.56
C SER A 287 -28.02 -18.75 -3.65
N LEU A 288 -27.07 -17.83 -3.61
CA LEU A 288 -25.88 -17.83 -4.43
C LEU A 288 -24.65 -17.84 -3.53
N LEU A 289 -23.74 -18.77 -3.80
CA LEU A 289 -22.40 -18.80 -3.21
C LEU A 289 -21.39 -18.50 -4.32
N PHE A 290 -20.48 -17.58 -4.06
CA PHE A 290 -19.34 -17.32 -4.91
C PHE A 290 -18.09 -17.46 -4.07
N GLN A 291 -17.13 -18.20 -4.60
CA GLN A 291 -15.86 -18.46 -3.96
C GLN A 291 -14.77 -18.29 -5.01
N SER A 292 -13.90 -17.28 -4.86
CA SER A 292 -12.81 -17.07 -5.83
C SER A 292 -11.77 -18.19 -5.73
N ALA A 293 -10.90 -18.34 -6.73
CA ALA A 293 -9.67 -19.10 -6.52
C ALA A 293 -8.81 -18.47 -5.42
N CYS A 294 -7.97 -19.29 -4.77
CA CYS A 294 -6.93 -18.82 -3.86
C CYS A 294 -5.82 -18.13 -4.66
N THR A 295 -5.55 -16.86 -4.33
CA THR A 295 -4.52 -16.06 -5.01
C THR A 295 -3.51 -15.55 -4.00
N ARG A 296 -2.26 -15.37 -4.40
CA ARG A 296 -1.22 -14.91 -3.47
C ARG A 296 -1.49 -13.45 -3.07
N SER A 297 -1.55 -13.17 -1.77
CA SER A 297 -1.64 -11.79 -1.28
C SER A 297 -0.39 -11.02 -1.74
N VAL A 298 -0.62 -9.85 -2.33
CA VAL A 298 0.45 -8.89 -2.62
C VAL A 298 0.46 -7.93 -1.43
N GLY A 299 1.14 -8.34 -0.37
CA GLY A 299 1.36 -7.51 0.83
C GLY A 299 2.35 -6.38 0.58
#